data_AF-A0A371IGP0-F1
#
_entry.id   AF-A0A371IGP0-F1
#
_cell.length_a   1.000
_cell.length_b   1.000
_cell.length_c   1.000
_cell.angle_alpha   90.00
_cell.angle_beta   90.00
_cell.angle_gamma   90.00
#
_symmetry.space_group_name_H-M   'P 1'
#
loop_
_entity.id
_entity.type
_entity.pdbx_description
1 polymer ?
#
loop_
_entity_poly.entity_id
_entity_poly.type
_entity_poly.pdbx_seq_one_letter_code
_entity_poly.pdbx_strand_id
1 'polypeptide(L)'
;MYVVTTGVVNVSTQINSIPMLNGMNFKVWKEAVEIVLDCVDLDLTLRVEEPIPTMDNLQERSIREVFRGSIFESQSARKFIEEIEQFFAKNEKAETSNLLAKLISMKCKSRGNTREYITEVFNLAAKLKSLKLELDEDK
;
A
#
# COMPACT_ATOMS: atom_id res chain seq x y z
N MET A 1 19.88 -32.07 -20.59
CA MET A 1 20.15 -31.24 -19.41
C MET A 1 19.49 -29.89 -19.66
N TYR A 2 18.33 -29.64 -19.06
CA TYR A 2 17.68 -28.33 -19.18
C TYR A 2 18.45 -27.35 -18.33
N VAL A 3 19.07 -26.35 -18.96
CA VAL A 3 19.56 -25.16 -18.23
C VAL A 3 18.31 -24.37 -17.91
N VAL A 4 17.84 -24.46 -16.66
CA VAL A 4 16.87 -23.50 -16.14
C VAL A 4 17.65 -22.20 -15.99
N THR A 5 17.54 -21.33 -16.99
CA THR A 5 17.96 -19.94 -16.88
C THR A 5 17.02 -19.29 -15.87
N THR A 6 17.37 -19.31 -14.59
CA THR A 6 16.74 -18.45 -13.59
C THR A 6 17.08 -17.02 -14.00
N GLY A 7 16.13 -16.38 -14.67
CA GLY A 7 16.27 -15.00 -15.11
C GLY A 7 16.58 -14.14 -13.89
N VAL A 8 17.74 -13.50 -13.91
CA VAL A 8 18.07 -12.43 -12.95
C VAL A 8 16.93 -11.42 -13.04
N VAL A 9 16.10 -11.36 -12.01
CA VAL A 9 14.95 -10.47 -11.98
C VAL A 9 15.52 -9.05 -11.89
N ASN A 10 15.46 -8.30 -12.98
CA ASN A 10 15.99 -6.94 -13.01
C ASN A 10 15.06 -6.04 -12.19
N VAL A 11 15.44 -5.80 -10.92
CA VAL A 11 14.67 -5.00 -9.96
C VAL A 11 14.34 -3.60 -10.51
N SER A 12 15.22 -3.01 -11.32
CA SER A 12 14.98 -1.68 -11.91
C SER A 12 13.79 -1.63 -12.86
N THR A 13 13.52 -2.70 -13.62
CA THR A 13 12.36 -2.78 -14.51
C THR A 13 11.05 -2.95 -13.75
N GLN A 14 11.07 -3.57 -12.56
CA GLN A 14 9.88 -3.71 -11.72
C GLN A 14 9.46 -2.37 -11.10
N ILE A 15 10.44 -1.59 -10.61
CA ILE A 15 10.19 -0.25 -10.04
C ILE A 15 9.52 0.68 -11.05
N ASN A 16 9.95 0.66 -12.31
CA ASN A 16 9.38 1.49 -13.38
C ASN A 16 7.95 1.11 -13.77
N SER A 17 7.48 -0.07 -13.35
CA SER A 17 6.14 -0.58 -13.65
C SER A 17 5.13 -0.25 -12.54
N ILE A 18 5.57 0.28 -11.39
CA ILE A 18 4.69 0.66 -10.29
C ILE A 18 3.88 1.89 -10.71
N PRO A 19 2.53 1.83 -10.69
CA PRO A 19 1.70 2.99 -11.03
C PRO A 19 1.88 4.10 -9.98
N MET A 20 1.66 5.36 -10.36
CA MET A 20 1.69 6.45 -9.36
C MET A 20 0.50 6.29 -8.38
N LEU A 21 0.75 6.42 -7.07
CA LEU A 21 -0.31 6.33 -6.07
C LEU A 21 -1.33 7.46 -6.25
N ASN A 22 -2.61 7.10 -6.24
CA ASN A 22 -3.75 8.00 -6.23
C ASN A 22 -4.84 7.43 -5.30
N GLY A 23 -5.91 8.20 -5.10
CA GLY A 23 -6.95 7.83 -4.14
C GLY A 23 -7.73 6.55 -4.47
N MET A 24 -7.63 6.01 -5.70
CA MET A 24 -8.44 4.87 -6.16
C MET A 24 -7.61 3.61 -6.43
N ASN A 25 -6.29 3.70 -6.54
CA ASN A 25 -5.44 2.57 -6.90
C ASN A 25 -4.56 2.04 -5.75
N PHE A 26 -4.86 2.42 -4.50
CA PHE A 26 -4.04 2.07 -3.34
C PHE A 26 -3.76 0.57 -3.24
N LYS A 27 -4.76 -0.29 -3.44
CA LYS A 27 -4.62 -1.77 -3.39
C LYS A 27 -3.62 -2.29 -4.42
N VAL A 28 -3.76 -1.88 -5.68
CA VAL A 28 -2.87 -2.28 -6.79
C VAL A 28 -1.47 -1.70 -6.59
N TRP A 29 -1.38 -0.46 -6.12
CA TRP A 29 -0.12 0.19 -5.83
C TRP A 29 0.66 -0.53 -4.71
N LYS A 30 -0.03 -0.83 -3.60
CA LYS A 30 0.54 -1.53 -2.46
C LYS A 30 1.10 -2.89 -2.87
N GLU A 31 0.29 -3.70 -3.55
CA GLU A 31 0.71 -5.03 -4.00
C GLU A 31 1.96 -4.97 -4.89
N ALA A 32 2.01 -4.03 -5.84
CA ALA A 32 3.16 -3.84 -6.70
C ALA A 32 4.43 -3.42 -5.92
N VAL A 33 4.30 -2.58 -4.89
CA VAL A 33 5.42 -2.17 -4.04
C VAL A 33 5.89 -3.33 -3.16
N GLU A 34 4.98 -4.10 -2.55
CA GLU A 34 5.31 -5.26 -1.72
C GLU A 34 6.07 -6.33 -2.52
N ILE A 35 5.62 -6.64 -3.74
CA ILE A 35 6.32 -7.58 -4.63
C ILE A 35 7.77 -7.13 -4.89
N VAL A 36 7.98 -5.84 -5.12
CA VAL A 36 9.33 -5.28 -5.37
C VAL A 36 10.19 -5.37 -4.12
N LEU A 37 9.66 -5.06 -2.94
CA LEU A 37 10.36 -5.19 -1.67
C LEU A 37 10.75 -6.64 -1.38
N ASP A 38 9.85 -7.59 -1.64
CA ASP A 38 10.13 -9.01 -1.47
C ASP A 38 11.19 -9.52 -2.47
N CYS A 39 11.19 -9.01 -3.71
CA CYS A 39 12.25 -9.31 -4.68
C CYS A 39 13.62 -8.78 -4.21
N VAL A 40 13.65 -7.59 -3.61
CA VAL A 40 14.88 -7.02 -3.03
C VAL A 40 15.36 -7.87 -1.88
N ASP A 41 14.50 -8.22 -0.92
CA ASP A 41 14.89 -9.03 0.24
C ASP A 41 15.36 -10.44 -0.18
N LEU A 42 14.71 -11.05 -1.17
CA LEU A 42 15.11 -12.36 -1.71
C LEU A 42 16.46 -12.31 -2.43
N ASP A 43 16.72 -11.30 -3.27
CA ASP A 43 18.04 -11.11 -3.92
C ASP A 43 19.15 -10.89 -2.87
N LEU A 44 18.87 -10.13 -1.81
CA LEU A 44 19.80 -9.94 -0.70
C LEU A 44 20.05 -11.26 0.05
N THR A 45 19.01 -12.05 0.31
CA THR A 45 19.11 -13.33 1.03
C THR A 45 19.92 -14.36 0.24
N LEU A 46 19.71 -14.46 -1.08
CA LEU A 46 20.43 -15.38 -1.95
C LEU A 46 21.91 -15.01 -2.15
N ARG A 47 22.29 -13.75 -1.94
CA ARG A 47 23.69 -13.28 -2.06
C ARG A 47 24.52 -13.47 -0.78
N VAL A 48 23.89 -13.88 0.32
CA VAL A 48 24.56 -14.10 1.62
C VAL A 48 25.13 -15.52 1.74
N GLU A 49 24.71 -16.49 0.93
CA GLU A 49 25.29 -17.84 0.91
C GLU A 49 26.54 -17.94 -0.01
N GLU A 50 27.72 -18.00 0.63
CA GLU A 50 29.14 -18.21 0.17
C GLU A 50 30.01 -17.00 -0.28
N PRO A 51 31.31 -16.88 0.15
CA PRO A 51 32.28 -17.95 0.52
C PRO A 51 33.06 -17.79 1.87
N ILE A 52 33.87 -18.83 2.18
CA ILE A 52 34.73 -19.04 3.37
C ILE A 52 35.82 -17.95 3.55
N PRO A 53 36.11 -17.42 4.75
CA PRO A 53 37.02 -16.28 4.92
C PRO A 53 38.50 -16.66 5.00
N THR A 54 39.36 -15.91 4.30
CA THR A 54 40.80 -15.78 4.60
C THR A 54 41.19 -14.30 4.52
N MET A 55 41.90 -13.78 5.54
CA MET A 55 42.58 -12.47 5.74
C MET A 55 42.01 -11.12 5.17
N ASP A 56 41.15 -11.10 4.15
CA ASP A 56 40.61 -9.94 3.41
C ASP A 56 39.36 -9.30 4.06
N ASN A 57 39.33 -9.22 5.39
CA ASN A 57 38.16 -8.89 6.23
C ASN A 57 37.58 -7.46 6.07
N LEU A 58 38.24 -6.57 5.32
CA LEU A 58 37.78 -5.19 5.09
C LEU A 58 36.70 -5.11 4.00
N GLN A 59 36.87 -5.90 2.94
CA GLN A 59 35.93 -5.98 1.83
C GLN A 59 34.65 -6.71 2.27
N GLU A 60 34.81 -7.77 3.06
CA GLU A 60 33.70 -8.53 3.65
C GLU A 60 32.84 -7.68 4.61
N ARG A 61 33.49 -6.80 5.40
CA ARG A 61 32.79 -5.85 6.28
C ARG A 61 31.99 -4.82 5.48
N SER A 62 32.58 -4.23 4.44
CA SER A 62 31.89 -3.26 3.58
C SER A 62 30.66 -3.88 2.90
N ILE A 63 30.79 -5.11 2.41
CA ILE A 63 29.70 -5.84 1.77
C ILE A 63 28.56 -6.09 2.77
N ARG A 64 28.87 -6.56 3.99
CA ARG A 64 27.86 -6.75 5.05
C ARG A 64 27.14 -5.46 5.43
N GLU A 65 27.84 -4.34 5.53
CA GLU A 65 27.21 -3.05 5.87
C GLU A 65 26.27 -2.57 4.76
N VAL A 66 26.61 -2.78 3.48
CA VAL A 66 25.71 -2.48 2.35
C VAL A 66 24.43 -3.30 2.43
N PHE A 67 24.55 -4.62 2.64
CA PHE A 67 23.39 -5.51 2.79
C PHE A 67 22.51 -5.11 3.98
N ARG A 68 23.13 -4.75 5.11
CA ARG A 68 22.42 -4.31 6.31
C ARG A 68 21.66 -3.01 6.08
N GLY A 69 22.23 -2.08 5.32
CA GLY A 69 21.56 -0.84 4.90
C GLY A 69 20.31 -1.12 4.08
N SER A 70 20.42 -1.97 3.05
CA SER A 70 19.28 -2.31 2.18
C SER A 70 18.13 -3.03 2.90
N ILE A 71 18.43 -3.93 3.85
CA ILE A 71 17.39 -4.57 4.68
C ILE A 71 16.67 -3.53 5.54
N PHE A 72 17.41 -2.57 6.12
CA PHE A 72 16.81 -1.51 6.93
C PHE A 72 15.93 -0.56 6.09
N GLU A 73 16.33 -0.28 4.85
CA GLU A 73 15.52 0.49 3.89
C GLU A 73 14.22 -0.24 3.53
N SER A 74 14.30 -1.55 3.23
CA SER A 74 13.12 -2.40 2.97
C SER A 74 12.14 -2.39 4.15
N GLN A 75 12.65 -2.54 5.37
CA GLN A 75 11.82 -2.50 6.57
C GLN A 75 11.21 -1.12 6.83
N SER A 76 11.94 -0.04 6.52
CA SER A 76 11.43 1.33 6.63
C SER A 76 10.36 1.62 5.58
N ALA A 77 10.53 1.12 4.36
CA ALA A 77 9.54 1.22 3.29
C ALA A 77 8.23 0.50 3.68
N ARG A 78 8.30 -0.71 4.26
CA ARG A 78 7.12 -1.42 4.77
C ARG A 78 6.35 -0.62 5.83
N LYS A 79 7.05 -0.01 6.79
CA LYS A 79 6.41 0.87 7.80
C LYS A 79 5.70 2.07 7.17
N PHE A 80 6.30 2.66 6.14
CA PHE A 80 5.67 3.77 5.43
C PHE A 80 4.39 3.35 4.70
N ILE A 81 4.36 2.15 4.11
CA ILE A 81 3.14 1.58 3.50
C ILE A 81 2.04 1.41 4.56
N GLU A 82 2.37 0.88 5.74
CA GLU A 82 1.43 0.75 6.87
C GLU A 82 0.85 2.11 7.31
N GLU A 83 1.68 3.17 7.34
CA GLU A 83 1.21 4.53 7.65
C GLU A 83 0.22 5.06 6.60
N ILE A 84 0.47 4.78 5.31
CA ILE A 84 -0.45 5.13 4.23
C ILE A 84 -1.78 4.39 4.38
N GLU A 85 -1.75 3.09 4.68
CA GLU A 85 -2.97 2.29 4.94
C GLU A 85 -3.81 2.90 6.05
N GLN A 86 -3.18 3.22 7.17
CA GLN A 86 -3.85 3.83 8.29
C GLN A 86 -4.42 5.21 7.93
N PHE A 87 -3.73 5.98 7.09
CA PHE A 87 -4.22 7.26 6.60
C PHE A 87 -5.52 7.10 5.78
N PHE A 88 -5.56 6.17 4.83
CA PHE A 88 -6.77 5.91 4.03
C PHE A 88 -7.92 5.40 4.90
N ALA A 89 -7.68 4.42 5.78
CA ALA A 89 -8.69 3.90 6.69
C ALA A 89 -9.25 4.96 7.65
N LYS A 90 -8.40 5.86 8.15
CA LYS A 90 -8.82 6.99 9.00
C LYS A 90 -9.65 8.00 8.22
N ASN A 91 -9.25 8.33 7.00
CA ASN A 91 -9.98 9.29 6.16
C ASN A 91 -11.37 8.75 5.79
N GLU A 92 -11.47 7.49 5.39
CA GLU A 92 -12.74 6.84 5.07
C GLU A 92 -13.72 6.83 6.26
N LYS A 93 -13.22 6.50 7.46
CA LYS A 93 -13.99 6.56 8.70
C LYS A 93 -14.47 7.99 9.00
N ALA A 94 -13.61 8.98 8.76
CA ALA A 94 -13.95 10.39 8.95
C ALA A 94 -15.03 10.85 7.95
N GLU A 95 -14.94 10.44 6.68
CA GLU A 95 -15.93 10.74 5.64
C GLU A 95 -17.28 10.09 5.95
N THR A 96 -17.28 8.82 6.35
CA THR A 96 -18.48 8.11 6.81
C THR A 96 -19.13 8.83 8.00
N SER A 97 -18.33 9.22 9.00
CA SER A 97 -18.82 9.98 10.17
C SER A 97 -19.41 11.34 9.77
N ASN A 98 -18.77 12.04 8.84
CA ASN A 98 -19.26 13.32 8.31
C ASN A 98 -20.61 13.16 7.59
N LEU A 99 -20.74 12.15 6.73
CA LEU A 99 -22.00 11.83 6.04
C LEU A 99 -23.11 11.49 7.02
N LEU A 100 -22.82 10.70 8.07
CA LEU A 100 -23.78 10.39 9.13
C LEU A 100 -24.21 11.64 9.90
N ALA A 101 -23.26 12.51 10.28
CA ALA A 101 -23.56 13.77 10.95
C ALA A 101 -24.43 14.69 10.07
N LYS A 102 -24.16 14.75 8.76
CA LYS A 102 -24.97 15.51 7.79
C LYS A 102 -26.38 14.93 7.67
N LEU A 103 -26.52 13.62 7.61
CA LEU A 103 -27.82 12.92 7.57
C LEU A 103 -28.66 13.23 8.81
N ILE A 104 -28.06 13.17 10.00
CA ILE A 104 -28.72 13.49 11.28
C ILE A 104 -29.13 14.97 11.31
N SER A 105 -28.25 15.88 10.91
CA SER A 105 -28.53 17.32 10.87
C SER A 105 -29.71 17.65 9.93
N MET A 106 -29.76 17.00 8.76
CA MET A 106 -30.88 17.16 7.82
C MET A 106 -32.20 16.64 8.40
N LYS A 107 -32.20 15.50 9.11
CA LYS A 107 -33.40 14.98 9.78
C LYS A 107 -33.96 15.96 10.82
N CYS A 108 -33.10 16.73 11.48
CA CYS A 108 -33.51 17.73 12.49
C CYS A 108 -33.95 19.08 11.89
N LYS A 109 -33.58 19.40 10.65
CA LYS A 109 -33.88 20.68 9.97
C LYS A 109 -35.13 20.61 9.09
N SER A 110 -36.21 19.94 9.51
CA SER A 110 -37.43 19.73 8.70
C SER A 110 -38.21 21.02 8.41
N ARG A 111 -37.65 21.94 7.62
CA ARG A 111 -38.25 23.19 7.16
C ARG A 111 -37.72 23.52 5.77
N GLY A 112 -38.01 22.66 4.79
CA GLY A 112 -37.55 22.81 3.41
C GLY A 112 -38.31 21.90 2.43
N ASN A 113 -38.26 22.25 1.15
CA ASN A 113 -39.02 21.67 0.04
C ASN A 113 -38.80 20.15 -0.06
N THR A 114 -39.86 19.36 0.06
CA THR A 114 -39.80 17.89 0.23
C THR A 114 -39.01 17.18 -0.88
N ARG A 115 -39.08 17.68 -2.11
CA ARG A 115 -38.36 17.11 -3.26
C ARG A 115 -36.84 17.24 -3.14
N GLU A 116 -36.38 18.38 -2.62
CA GLU A 116 -34.96 18.70 -2.44
C GLU A 116 -34.38 17.86 -1.30
N TYR A 117 -35.14 17.73 -0.20
CA TYR A 117 -34.81 16.83 0.90
C TYR A 117 -34.68 15.37 0.46
N ILE A 118 -35.65 14.83 -0.31
CA ILE A 118 -35.60 13.46 -0.82
C ILE A 118 -34.36 13.25 -1.70
N THR A 119 -34.08 14.19 -2.60
CA THR A 119 -32.93 14.09 -3.52
C THR A 119 -31.60 14.10 -2.77
N GLU A 120 -31.45 15.00 -1.79
CA GLU A 120 -30.21 15.10 -1.02
C GLU A 120 -30.01 13.88 -0.10
N VAL A 121 -31.06 13.36 0.53
CA VAL A 121 -31.01 12.11 1.30
C VAL A 121 -30.63 10.93 0.41
N PHE A 122 -31.20 10.84 -0.80
CA PHE A 122 -30.90 9.77 -1.75
C PHE A 122 -29.43 9.81 -2.19
N ASN A 123 -28.90 11.00 -2.48
CA ASN A 123 -27.49 11.19 -2.83
C ASN A 123 -26.54 10.80 -1.69
N LEU A 124 -26.87 11.15 -0.44
CA LEU A 124 -26.09 10.75 0.73
C LEU A 124 -26.11 9.23 0.96
N ALA A 125 -27.28 8.60 0.79
CA ALA A 125 -27.42 7.15 0.89
C ALA A 125 -26.62 6.41 -0.19
N ALA A 126 -26.60 6.92 -1.42
CA ALA A 126 -25.79 6.37 -2.51
C ALA A 126 -24.29 6.44 -2.21
N LYS A 127 -23.81 7.57 -1.67
CA LYS A 127 -22.40 7.73 -1.26
C LYS A 127 -22.02 6.78 -0.13
N LEU A 128 -22.86 6.64 0.90
CA LEU A 128 -22.66 5.68 1.99
C LEU A 128 -22.61 4.24 1.49
N LYS A 129 -23.45 3.88 0.50
CA LYS A 129 -23.45 2.55 -0.09
C LYS A 129 -22.19 2.28 -0.90
N SER A 130 -21.66 3.27 -1.63
CA SER A 130 -20.40 3.16 -2.36
C SER A 130 -19.23 2.89 -1.42
N LEU A 131 -19.11 3.71 -0.35
CA LEU A 131 -18.07 3.54 0.67
C LEU A 131 -18.14 2.14 1.32
N LYS A 132 -19.36 1.67 1.64
CA LYS A 132 -19.53 0.34 2.23
C LYS A 132 -19.20 -0.81 1.27
N LEU A 133 -19.37 -0.63 -0.04
CA LEU A 133 -19.11 -1.66 -1.04
C LEU A 133 -17.59 -1.87 -1.26
N GLU A 134 -16.80 -0.79 -1.17
CA GLU A 134 -15.33 -0.86 -1.27
C GLU A 134 -14.70 -1.64 -0.11
N LEU A 135 -15.38 -1.72 1.04
CA LEU A 135 -14.92 -2.46 2.23
C LEU A 135 -15.16 -3.98 2.20
N ASP A 136 -16.13 -4.46 1.41
CA ASP A 136 -16.54 -5.88 1.41
C ASP A 136 -15.78 -6.74 0.38
N GLU A 137 -14.96 -6.13 -0.49
CA GLU A 137 -14.18 -6.85 -1.52
C GLU A 137 -12.85 -7.46 -1.01
N ASP A 138 -12.55 -7.33 0.29
CA ASP A 138 -11.36 -7.90 0.93
C ASP A 138 -11.67 -9.22 1.69
N LYS A 139 -12.16 -10.24 0.98
CA LYS A 139 -12.28 -11.60 1.52
C LYS A 139 -11.55 -12.66 0.70
#